data_AF-A0A7X4I1X7-F1
#
_entry.id   AF-A0A7X4I1X7-F1
#
_cell.length_a   1.000
_cell.length_b   1.000
_cell.length_c   1.000
_cell.angle_alpha   90.00
_cell.angle_beta   90.00
_cell.angle_gamma   90.00
#
_symmetry.space_group_name_H-M   'P 1'
#
loop_
_entity.id
_entity.type
_entity.pdbx_description
1 polymer ?
#
loop_
_entity_poly.entity_id
_entity_poly.type
_entity_poly.pdbx_seq_one_letter_code
_entity_poly.pdbx_strand_id
1 'polypeptide(L)'
;MPDAPTPARNPLVASEDWWAVWLAGLVMAGVVAGAIGAVPGVGRWAALPTEAFAGRAAGLAALGIVMAALSALAVRFMGHSARRHAVAFAPLFLLAVGAYTLANQAGVRAAGFGYAFWALIIGLIIANTRGTPDWLRPALRSELYIKTGLVLLGAEVLFGNILRLGGPGLFVAWLVTPVVIVFMYQFGIRFLQIGSRSLVIVIAAATSVCGVSAAIAVAAAARARKQELTLAVGMSLIFTVAMMILMPLGIRWSGMDPVVGAAWIGGTVDATGAVVAAGAILGEQAEQIAAVVKMIQNTLIGLVAFLVAVFWVTRVEATDERKPEAMEIWHRLPKFIIGFVGASLLFSFVLTPTLGETRVAETLDLTSDVRGWLFCLAFVSIGLESSLRDLARHTSGGRPIQLYVTGQAFNVVLTLAAAWLAFGGILFERVGDVETNARNEARPAAVIERNLATGRDATPLFYTEVEGWRDYLPATPEGTRAATPSD
;
A
#
# COMPACT_ATOMS: atom_id res chain seq x y z
N MET A 1 18.47 1.53 44.30
CA MET A 1 18.44 2.99 44.19
C MET A 1 17.32 3.35 43.22
N PRO A 2 16.35 4.19 43.62
CA PRO A 2 15.40 4.74 42.65
C PRO A 2 16.15 5.70 41.72
N ASP A 3 15.99 5.51 40.41
CA ASP A 3 16.64 6.32 39.39
C ASP A 3 16.28 7.80 39.55
N ALA A 4 17.29 8.67 39.47
CA ALA A 4 17.12 10.12 39.51
C ALA A 4 16.16 10.58 38.39
N PRO A 5 15.35 11.64 38.64
CA PRO A 5 14.46 12.19 37.62
C PRO A 5 15.27 12.62 36.40
N THR A 6 15.01 11.98 35.27
CA THR A 6 15.66 12.29 34.00
C THR A 6 15.27 13.72 33.60
N PRO A 7 16.19 14.60 33.18
CA PRO A 7 15.85 15.96 32.79
C PRO A 7 14.78 15.95 31.70
N ALA A 8 13.84 16.90 31.76
CA ALA A 8 12.77 17.06 30.78
C ALA A 8 13.38 17.17 29.37
N ARG A 9 13.27 16.09 28.60
CA ARG A 9 13.86 16.00 27.27
C ARG A 9 13.12 16.91 26.30
N ASN A 10 13.84 17.52 25.36
CA ASN A 10 13.24 18.34 24.32
C ASN A 10 12.13 17.53 23.60
N PRO A 11 10.88 18.04 23.54
CA PRO A 11 9.75 17.32 22.96
C PRO A 11 9.98 16.90 21.50
N LEU A 12 10.85 17.61 20.77
CA LEU A 12 11.24 17.25 19.39
C LEU A 12 11.99 15.92 19.31
N VAL A 13 12.85 15.62 20.29
CA VAL A 13 13.73 14.44 20.26
C VAL A 13 13.10 13.24 20.98
N ALA A 14 12.10 13.49 21.82
CA ALA A 14 11.39 12.46 22.56
C ALA A 14 10.22 11.82 21.78
N SER A 15 9.72 12.46 20.72
CA SER A 15 8.54 11.97 19.99
C SER A 15 8.90 10.97 18.88
N GLU A 16 8.15 9.89 18.75
CA GLU A 16 8.27 8.94 17.62
C GLU A 16 7.92 9.61 16.27
N ASP A 17 7.05 10.61 16.26
CA ASP A 17 6.63 11.30 15.04
C ASP A 17 7.78 12.03 14.35
N TRP A 18 8.59 12.80 15.09
CA TRP A 18 9.74 13.50 14.52
C TRP A 18 10.85 12.54 14.08
N TRP A 19 11.08 11.47 14.84
CA TRP A 19 12.01 10.42 14.45
C TRP A 19 11.59 9.74 13.15
N ALA A 20 10.29 9.50 12.95
CA ALA A 20 9.78 8.97 11.69
C ALA A 20 10.11 9.88 10.50
N VAL A 21 9.94 11.20 10.66
CA VAL A 21 10.30 12.17 9.61
C VAL A 21 11.80 12.18 9.33
N TRP A 22 12.64 12.17 10.37
CA TRP A 22 14.09 12.20 10.21
C TRP A 22 14.66 10.92 9.60
N LEU A 23 14.16 9.76 10.04
CA LEU A 23 14.59 8.47 9.47
C LEU A 23 14.20 8.37 7.99
N ALA A 24 12.96 8.76 7.64
CA ALA A 24 12.53 8.78 6.24
C ALA A 24 13.35 9.78 5.42
N GLY A 25 13.60 10.98 5.95
CA GLY A 25 14.47 11.98 5.32
C GLY A 25 15.88 11.47 5.07
N LEU A 26 16.46 10.75 6.03
CA LEU A 26 17.79 10.14 5.90
C LEU A 26 17.80 9.05 4.82
N VAL A 27 16.76 8.21 4.76
CA VAL A 27 16.62 7.20 3.69
C VAL A 27 16.52 7.88 2.33
N MET A 28 15.63 8.86 2.16
CA MET A 28 15.46 9.59 0.90
C MET A 28 16.77 10.27 0.47
N ALA A 29 17.44 10.96 1.38
CA ALA A 29 18.73 11.59 1.10
C ALA A 29 19.80 10.57 0.71
N GLY A 30 19.84 9.41 1.38
CA GLY A 30 20.76 8.32 1.08
C GLY A 30 20.54 7.72 -0.32
N VAL A 31 19.28 7.55 -0.74
CA VAL A 31 18.95 7.08 -2.10
C VAL A 31 19.32 8.15 -3.13
N VAL A 32 18.91 9.40 -2.94
CA VAL A 32 19.20 10.50 -3.88
C VAL A 32 20.71 10.73 -4.07
N ALA A 33 21.48 10.62 -2.98
CA ALA A 33 22.94 10.73 -2.98
C ALA A 33 23.65 9.49 -3.56
N GLY A 34 22.93 8.40 -3.86
CA GLY A 34 23.50 7.15 -4.35
C GLY A 34 24.19 6.28 -3.28
N ALA A 35 24.06 6.63 -2.00
CA ALA A 35 24.57 5.82 -0.89
C ALA A 35 23.76 4.52 -0.71
N ILE A 36 22.48 4.53 -1.10
CA ILE A 36 21.61 3.36 -1.14
C ILE A 36 21.34 3.04 -2.61
N GLY A 37 22.12 2.12 -3.19
CA GLY A 37 21.97 1.70 -4.60
C GLY A 37 21.10 0.47 -4.82
N ALA A 38 20.81 -0.30 -3.76
CA ALA A 38 19.95 -1.47 -3.81
C ALA A 38 19.38 -1.78 -2.43
N VAL A 39 18.14 -2.27 -2.38
CA VAL A 39 17.50 -2.78 -1.16
C VAL A 39 17.37 -4.30 -1.27
N PRO A 40 18.06 -5.07 -0.41
CA PRO A 40 17.96 -6.53 -0.45
C PRO A 40 16.53 -7.00 -0.20
N GLY A 41 16.02 -7.85 -1.11
CA GLY A 41 14.70 -8.46 -1.02
C GLY A 41 14.75 -9.98 -0.98
N VAL A 42 13.73 -10.60 -0.40
CA VAL A 42 13.58 -12.06 -0.40
C VAL A 42 13.22 -12.55 -1.80
N GLY A 43 13.87 -13.60 -2.28
CA GLY A 43 13.60 -14.18 -3.60
C GLY A 43 12.25 -14.85 -3.72
N ARG A 44 11.79 -14.98 -4.97
CA ARG A 44 10.68 -15.89 -5.30
C ARG A 44 11.20 -17.32 -5.22
N TRP A 45 10.31 -18.22 -4.87
CA TRP A 45 10.57 -19.66 -4.85
C TRP A 45 9.32 -20.40 -5.32
N ALA A 46 9.47 -21.68 -5.62
CA ALA A 46 8.34 -22.55 -5.96
C ALA A 46 8.41 -23.90 -5.23
N ALA A 47 9.59 -24.54 -5.19
CA ALA A 47 9.76 -25.85 -4.60
C ALA A 47 10.33 -25.75 -3.17
N LEU A 48 11.51 -25.14 -3.01
CA LEU A 48 12.19 -25.05 -1.72
C LEU A 48 12.32 -23.59 -1.23
N PRO A 49 11.96 -23.29 0.03
CA PRO A 49 12.12 -21.94 0.58
C PRO A 49 13.56 -21.41 0.57
N THR A 50 14.56 -22.29 0.51
CA THR A 50 15.98 -21.92 0.45
C THR A 50 16.35 -21.21 -0.85
N GLU A 51 15.61 -21.44 -1.94
CA GLU A 51 15.76 -20.73 -3.22
C GLU A 51 15.59 -19.22 -3.04
N ALA A 52 14.72 -18.81 -2.10
CA ALA A 52 14.48 -17.41 -1.79
C ALA A 52 15.72 -16.68 -1.25
N PHE A 53 16.74 -17.41 -0.79
CA PHE A 53 17.93 -16.86 -0.14
C PHE A 53 19.22 -17.02 -0.95
N ALA A 54 19.17 -17.72 -2.09
CA ALA A 54 20.33 -17.95 -2.95
C ALA A 54 20.99 -16.60 -3.35
N GLY A 55 22.23 -16.38 -2.90
CA GLY A 55 22.99 -15.14 -3.15
C GLY A 55 22.50 -13.89 -2.42
N ARG A 56 21.45 -13.98 -1.59
CA ARG A 56 20.77 -12.82 -0.97
C ARG A 56 20.96 -12.71 0.54
N ALA A 57 21.39 -13.80 1.19
CA ALA A 57 21.50 -13.88 2.65
C ALA A 57 22.40 -12.78 3.25
N ALA A 58 23.57 -12.50 2.66
CA ALA A 58 24.46 -11.45 3.13
C ALA A 58 23.83 -10.05 3.02
N GLY A 59 23.14 -9.77 1.92
CA GLY A 59 22.39 -8.52 1.73
C GLY A 59 21.28 -8.35 2.76
N LEU A 60 20.48 -9.40 2.99
CA LEU A 60 19.41 -9.37 4.00
C LEU A 60 19.97 -9.17 5.42
N ALA A 61 21.11 -9.80 5.75
CA ALA A 61 21.76 -9.58 7.04
C ALA A 61 22.27 -8.14 7.19
N ALA A 62 22.89 -7.58 6.15
CA ALA A 62 23.34 -6.19 6.13
C ALA A 62 22.16 -5.22 6.29
N LEU A 63 21.06 -5.45 5.57
CA LEU A 63 19.83 -4.67 5.71
C LEU A 63 19.30 -4.72 7.14
N GLY A 64 19.21 -5.90 7.74
CA GLY A 64 18.78 -6.07 9.12
C GLY A 64 19.66 -5.30 10.12
N ILE A 65 20.98 -5.33 9.94
CA ILE A 65 21.94 -4.58 10.77
C ILE A 65 21.73 -3.06 10.63
N VAL A 66 21.60 -2.57 9.40
CA VAL A 66 21.39 -1.13 9.14
C VAL A 66 20.08 -0.66 9.75
N MET A 67 18.98 -1.40 9.53
CA MET A 67 17.67 -1.05 10.11
C MET A 67 17.69 -1.13 11.64
N ALA A 68 18.37 -2.12 12.22
CA ALA A 68 18.56 -2.22 13.68
C ALA A 68 19.35 -1.02 14.22
N ALA A 69 20.42 -0.60 13.54
CA ALA A 69 21.24 0.54 13.96
C ALA A 69 20.45 1.86 13.92
N LEU A 70 19.73 2.11 12.82
CA LEU A 70 18.92 3.33 12.64
C LEU A 70 17.78 3.40 13.67
N SER A 71 17.07 2.29 13.89
CA SER A 71 15.99 2.25 14.88
C SER A 71 16.52 2.30 16.32
N ALA A 72 17.62 1.63 16.63
CA ALA A 72 18.26 1.71 17.95
C ALA A 72 18.77 3.13 18.27
N LEU A 73 19.26 3.86 17.26
CA LEU A 73 19.64 5.27 17.41
C LEU A 73 18.45 6.12 17.83
N ALA A 74 17.33 6.03 17.11
CA ALA A 74 16.10 6.73 17.47
C ALA A 74 15.66 6.39 18.91
N VAL A 75 15.67 5.11 19.25
CA VAL A 75 15.26 4.59 20.58
C VAL A 75 16.19 5.09 21.71
N ARG A 76 17.49 5.25 21.45
CA ARG A 76 18.45 5.84 22.39
C ARG A 76 18.04 7.27 22.76
N PHE A 77 17.75 8.07 21.74
CA PHE A 77 17.37 9.47 21.91
C PHE A 77 15.99 9.64 22.55
N MET A 78 15.09 8.69 22.34
CA MET A 78 13.81 8.59 23.06
C MET A 78 13.96 8.18 24.53
N GLY A 79 15.15 7.74 24.97
CA GLY A 79 15.44 7.45 26.38
C GLY A 79 15.26 6.01 26.80
N HIS A 80 15.15 5.14 25.81
CA HIS A 80 15.10 3.71 26.03
C HIS A 80 16.47 3.07 25.75
N SER A 81 16.62 1.83 26.20
CA SER A 81 17.89 1.11 26.07
C SER A 81 18.12 0.60 24.64
N ALA A 82 18.96 1.33 23.89
CA ALA A 82 19.34 0.98 22.52
C ALA A 82 19.87 -0.46 22.38
N ARG A 83 20.65 -0.94 23.37
CA ARG A 83 21.18 -2.32 23.37
C ARG A 83 20.06 -3.36 23.43
N ARG A 84 19.06 -3.18 24.31
CA ARG A 84 17.94 -4.13 24.41
C ARG A 84 17.09 -4.10 23.13
N HIS A 85 16.89 -2.91 22.56
CA HIS A 85 16.22 -2.77 21.28
C HIS A 85 16.95 -3.50 20.15
N ALA A 86 18.26 -3.27 19.98
CA ALA A 86 19.05 -3.90 18.92
C ALA A 86 19.06 -5.44 19.03
N VAL A 87 19.16 -5.99 20.25
CA VAL A 87 19.09 -7.45 20.46
C VAL A 87 17.69 -7.99 20.14
N ALA A 88 16.64 -7.29 20.55
CA ALA A 88 15.26 -7.65 20.25
C ALA A 88 14.90 -7.49 18.76
N PHE A 89 15.59 -6.60 18.03
CA PHE A 89 15.33 -6.33 16.63
C PHE A 89 15.67 -7.51 15.73
N ALA A 90 16.74 -8.25 16.02
CA ALA A 90 17.15 -9.40 15.20
C ALA A 90 16.03 -10.44 15.00
N PRO A 91 15.39 -10.99 16.06
CA PRO A 91 14.28 -11.92 15.87
C PRO A 91 13.04 -11.26 15.25
N LEU A 92 12.75 -9.98 15.53
CA LEU A 92 11.68 -9.26 14.84
C LEU A 92 11.93 -9.20 13.32
N PHE A 93 13.16 -8.90 12.92
CA PHE A 93 13.56 -8.87 11.51
C PHE A 93 13.50 -10.26 10.87
N LEU A 94 13.90 -11.32 11.58
CA LEU A 94 13.77 -12.69 11.08
C LEU A 94 12.30 -13.08 10.86
N LEU A 95 11.39 -12.65 11.71
CA LEU A 95 9.95 -12.84 11.49
C LEU A 95 9.46 -12.08 10.25
N ALA A 96 9.94 -10.85 10.03
CA ALA A 96 9.63 -10.08 8.82
C ALA A 96 10.19 -10.75 7.54
N VAL A 97 11.41 -11.28 7.61
CA VAL A 97 12.00 -12.11 6.53
C VAL A 97 11.10 -13.33 6.26
N GLY A 98 10.67 -14.04 7.32
CA GLY A 98 9.75 -15.18 7.18
C GLY A 98 8.42 -14.80 6.53
N ALA A 99 7.84 -13.64 6.88
CA ALA A 99 6.63 -13.13 6.25
C ALA A 99 6.82 -12.87 4.75
N TYR A 100 7.95 -12.26 4.36
CA TYR A 100 8.29 -12.07 2.95
C TYR A 100 8.56 -13.39 2.22
N THR A 101 9.22 -14.35 2.87
CA THR A 101 9.44 -15.68 2.28
C THR A 101 8.11 -16.36 1.99
N LEU A 102 7.15 -16.35 2.93
CA LEU A 102 5.82 -16.92 2.69
C LEU A 102 5.08 -16.18 1.57
N ALA A 103 5.12 -14.84 1.57
CA ALA A 103 4.46 -14.03 0.55
C ALA A 103 5.05 -14.22 -0.86
N ASN A 104 6.35 -14.52 -0.97
CA ASN A 104 7.04 -14.67 -2.26
C ASN A 104 6.98 -16.10 -2.81
N GLN A 105 6.24 -17.00 -2.15
CA GLN A 105 5.96 -18.32 -2.71
C GLN A 105 5.03 -18.19 -3.92
N ALA A 106 5.35 -18.88 -5.02
CA ALA A 106 4.63 -18.75 -6.30
C ALA A 106 3.11 -18.85 -6.16
N GLY A 107 2.60 -19.90 -5.48
CA GLY A 107 1.16 -20.09 -5.28
C GLY A 107 0.50 -19.08 -4.34
N VAL A 108 1.20 -18.66 -3.28
CA VAL A 108 0.69 -17.69 -2.31
C VAL A 108 0.58 -16.31 -2.93
N ARG A 109 1.59 -15.92 -3.72
CA ARG A 109 1.60 -14.67 -4.46
C ARG A 109 0.52 -14.65 -5.53
N ALA A 110 0.33 -15.75 -6.24
CA ALA A 110 -0.76 -15.91 -7.21
C ALA A 110 -2.15 -15.79 -6.53
N ALA A 111 -2.28 -16.26 -5.29
CA ALA A 111 -3.50 -16.09 -4.49
C ALA A 111 -3.69 -14.67 -3.91
N GLY A 112 -2.74 -13.75 -4.13
CA GLY A 112 -2.85 -12.35 -3.71
C GLY A 112 -2.49 -12.08 -2.24
N PHE A 113 -1.97 -13.07 -1.50
CA PHE A 113 -1.57 -12.88 -0.09
C PHE A 113 -0.17 -12.24 0.02
N GLY A 114 -0.14 -10.93 0.19
CA GLY A 114 1.09 -10.16 0.36
C GLY A 114 1.77 -10.31 1.74
N TYR A 115 2.97 -9.73 1.88
CA TYR A 115 3.76 -9.80 3.12
C TYR A 115 3.01 -9.26 4.34
N ALA A 116 2.15 -8.24 4.17
CA ALA A 116 1.39 -7.64 5.26
C ALA A 116 0.43 -8.64 5.93
N PHE A 117 -0.20 -9.52 5.13
CA PHE A 117 -1.05 -10.60 5.63
C PHE A 117 -0.24 -11.56 6.51
N TRP A 118 0.86 -12.08 5.98
CA TRP A 118 1.71 -13.04 6.69
C TRP A 118 2.37 -12.43 7.92
N ALA A 119 2.83 -11.19 7.84
CA ALA A 119 3.42 -10.46 8.96
C ALA A 119 2.44 -10.37 10.14
N LEU A 120 1.18 -10.00 9.88
CA LEU A 120 0.13 -9.96 10.89
C LEU A 120 -0.18 -11.35 11.46
N ILE A 121 -0.38 -12.36 10.59
CA ILE A 121 -0.76 -13.72 11.01
C ILE A 121 0.34 -14.37 11.85
N ILE A 122 1.60 -14.28 11.44
CA ILE A 122 2.73 -14.82 12.20
C ILE A 122 2.79 -14.19 13.59
N GLY A 123 2.72 -12.85 13.66
CA GLY A 123 2.73 -12.15 14.94
C GLY A 123 1.55 -12.56 15.84
N LEU A 124 0.35 -12.64 15.26
CA LEU A 124 -0.87 -13.00 15.98
C LEU A 124 -0.83 -14.43 16.51
N ILE A 125 -0.35 -15.39 15.71
CA ILE A 125 -0.17 -16.77 16.14
C ILE A 125 0.81 -16.84 17.31
N ILE A 126 1.96 -16.17 17.23
CA ILE A 126 2.96 -16.16 18.32
C ILE A 126 2.36 -15.56 19.59
N ALA A 127 1.73 -14.39 19.48
CA ALA A 127 1.13 -13.68 20.61
C ALA A 127 0.04 -14.48 21.33
N ASN A 128 -0.73 -15.30 20.61
CA ASN A 128 -1.88 -16.01 21.16
C ASN A 128 -1.60 -17.48 21.50
N THR A 129 -0.46 -18.05 21.08
CA THR A 129 -0.05 -19.41 21.45
C THR A 129 0.89 -19.43 22.64
N ARG A 130 1.97 -18.64 22.60
CA ARG A 130 3.00 -18.61 23.64
C ARG A 130 3.06 -17.29 24.41
N GLY A 131 2.37 -16.25 23.92
CA GLY A 131 2.55 -14.89 24.40
C GLY A 131 3.82 -14.27 23.82
N THR A 132 3.83 -12.95 23.75
CA THR A 132 4.99 -12.20 23.26
C THR A 132 6.00 -12.00 24.38
N PRO A 133 7.23 -12.54 24.26
CA PRO A 133 8.21 -12.46 25.33
C PRO A 133 8.60 -11.02 25.66
N ASP A 134 8.80 -10.71 26.94
CA ASP A 134 9.12 -9.36 27.39
C ASP A 134 10.45 -8.82 26.83
N TRP A 135 11.39 -9.73 26.53
CA TRP A 135 12.67 -9.36 25.92
C TRP A 135 12.52 -8.90 24.46
N LEU A 136 11.43 -9.25 23.77
CA LEU A 136 11.14 -8.86 22.39
C LEU A 136 10.44 -7.48 22.31
N ARG A 137 9.67 -7.12 23.35
CA ARG A 137 8.91 -5.86 23.44
C ARG A 137 9.71 -4.59 23.13
N PRO A 138 11.00 -4.43 23.51
CA PRO A 138 11.77 -3.24 23.17
C PRO A 138 11.85 -2.94 21.67
N ALA A 139 11.76 -3.96 20.81
CA ALA A 139 11.78 -3.82 19.36
C ALA A 139 10.41 -3.59 18.71
N LEU A 140 9.29 -3.79 19.43
CA LEU A 140 7.93 -3.68 18.88
C LEU A 140 7.48 -2.22 18.75
N ARG A 141 8.22 -1.44 17.95
CA ARG A 141 7.99 -0.01 17.71
C ARG A 141 7.16 0.18 16.45
N SER A 142 5.96 -0.41 16.46
CA SER A 142 5.05 -0.38 15.30
C SER A 142 4.80 1.03 14.79
N GLU A 143 4.61 2.00 15.69
CA GLU A 143 4.38 3.41 15.33
C GLU A 143 5.59 4.07 14.68
N LEU A 144 6.80 3.86 15.19
CA LEU A 144 8.02 4.32 14.55
C LEU A 144 8.13 3.79 13.11
N TYR A 145 7.99 2.48 12.92
CA TYR A 145 8.14 1.85 11.60
C TYR A 145 7.05 2.29 10.63
N ILE A 146 5.79 2.30 11.09
CA ILE A 146 4.64 2.63 10.25
C ILE A 146 4.65 4.10 9.82
N LYS A 147 4.99 5.03 10.74
CA LYS A 147 5.06 6.45 10.44
C LYS A 147 6.24 6.76 9.52
N THR A 148 7.39 6.10 9.71
CA THR A 148 8.55 6.25 8.82
C THR A 148 8.19 5.80 7.40
N GLY A 149 7.56 4.62 7.27
CA GLY A 149 7.10 4.12 5.98
C GLY A 149 6.04 5.01 5.33
N LEU A 150 5.14 5.63 6.11
CA LEU A 150 4.18 6.61 5.60
C LEU A 150 4.87 7.86 5.06
N VAL A 151 5.89 8.40 5.74
CA VAL A 151 6.62 9.56 5.20
C VAL A 151 7.29 9.21 3.86
N LEU A 152 7.87 8.02 3.73
CA LEU A 152 8.41 7.52 2.45
C LEU A 152 7.30 7.35 1.39
N LEU A 153 6.12 6.86 1.77
CA LEU A 153 4.96 6.79 0.88
C LEU A 153 4.56 8.17 0.33
N GLY A 154 4.76 9.23 1.12
CA GLY A 154 4.52 10.61 0.67
C GLY A 154 5.36 10.98 -0.56
N ALA A 155 6.60 10.49 -0.66
CA ALA A 155 7.45 10.73 -1.83
C ALA A 155 6.86 10.14 -3.12
N GLU A 156 6.11 9.03 -3.04
CA GLU A 156 5.46 8.37 -4.18
C GLU A 156 4.24 9.16 -4.71
N VAL A 157 3.71 10.09 -3.92
CA VAL A 157 2.57 10.93 -4.32
C VAL A 157 3.07 12.12 -5.14
N LEU A 158 3.23 11.91 -6.44
CA LEU A 158 3.69 12.93 -7.38
C LEU A 158 2.51 13.73 -7.95
N PHE A 159 2.41 15.01 -7.60
CA PHE A 159 1.36 15.91 -8.10
C PHE A 159 1.35 16.02 -9.63
N GLY A 160 2.53 15.98 -10.26
CA GLY A 160 2.63 15.99 -11.73
C GLY A 160 2.00 14.76 -12.38
N ASN A 161 2.11 13.59 -11.74
CA ASN A 161 1.50 12.36 -12.24
C ASN A 161 -0.03 12.40 -12.05
N ILE A 162 -0.52 12.88 -10.90
CA ILE A 162 -1.97 13.01 -10.63
C ILE A 162 -2.70 13.80 -11.72
N LEU A 163 -2.09 14.88 -12.21
CA LEU A 163 -2.66 15.71 -13.28
C LEU A 163 -2.60 15.06 -14.67
N ARG A 164 -1.66 14.13 -14.89
CA ARG A 164 -1.43 13.44 -16.17
C ARG A 164 -2.20 12.11 -16.30
N LEU A 165 -2.61 11.50 -15.19
CA LEU A 165 -3.18 10.15 -15.13
C LEU A 165 -4.64 10.00 -15.67
N GLY A 166 -5.17 11.04 -16.33
CA GLY A 166 -6.42 10.99 -17.09
C GLY A 166 -7.67 11.41 -16.29
N GLY A 167 -8.47 12.28 -16.89
CA GLY A 167 -9.75 12.76 -16.34
C GLY A 167 -10.72 11.65 -15.89
N PRO A 168 -10.90 10.55 -16.65
CA PRO A 168 -11.80 9.46 -16.27
C PRO A 168 -11.41 8.76 -14.97
N GLY A 169 -10.12 8.42 -14.81
CA GLY A 169 -9.63 7.76 -13.60
C GLY A 169 -9.67 8.66 -12.36
N LEU A 170 -9.37 9.95 -12.56
CA LEU A 170 -9.49 10.96 -11.50
C LEU A 170 -10.95 11.10 -11.04
N PHE A 171 -11.90 11.15 -11.99
CA PHE A 171 -13.33 11.23 -11.67
C PHE A 171 -13.78 10.06 -10.80
N VAL A 172 -13.44 8.82 -11.18
CA VAL A 172 -13.80 7.63 -10.39
C VAL A 172 -13.20 7.72 -9.00
N ALA A 173 -11.88 7.94 -8.88
CA ALA A 173 -11.21 7.95 -7.58
C ALA A 173 -11.69 9.09 -6.67
N TRP A 174 -11.82 10.31 -7.20
CA TRP A 174 -12.16 11.51 -6.42
C TRP A 174 -13.64 11.63 -6.09
N LEU A 175 -14.53 10.99 -6.85
CA LEU A 175 -15.95 10.93 -6.53
C LEU A 175 -16.23 9.81 -5.54
N VAL A 176 -15.81 8.58 -5.87
CA VAL A 176 -16.21 7.38 -5.12
C VAL A 176 -15.62 7.41 -3.71
N THR A 177 -14.31 7.64 -3.59
CA THR A 177 -13.59 7.56 -2.32
C THR A 177 -14.24 8.40 -1.19
N PRO A 178 -14.42 9.74 -1.33
CA PRO A 178 -15.01 10.53 -0.26
C PRO A 178 -16.46 10.16 0.01
N VAL A 179 -17.25 9.80 -1.02
CA VAL A 179 -18.66 9.41 -0.85
C VAL A 179 -18.76 8.13 -0.02
N VAL A 180 -17.93 7.12 -0.31
CA VAL A 180 -17.90 5.86 0.46
C VAL A 180 -17.43 6.10 1.89
N ILE A 181 -16.38 6.90 2.10
CA ILE A 181 -15.89 7.23 3.45
C ILE A 181 -16.99 7.88 4.29
N VAL A 182 -17.66 8.90 3.74
CA VAL A 182 -18.73 9.62 4.44
C VAL A 182 -19.92 8.70 4.70
N PHE A 183 -20.34 7.92 3.70
CA PHE A 183 -21.43 6.95 3.84
C PHE A 183 -21.13 5.96 4.96
N MET A 184 -19.97 5.30 4.93
CA MET A 184 -19.58 4.29 5.92
C MET A 184 -19.41 4.90 7.31
N TYR A 185 -18.84 6.11 7.42
CA TYR A 185 -18.71 6.78 8.70
C TYR A 185 -20.09 7.05 9.32
N GLN A 186 -21.01 7.61 8.54
CA GLN A 186 -22.36 7.91 9.03
C GLN A 186 -23.16 6.63 9.32
N PHE A 187 -23.02 5.61 8.48
CA PHE A 187 -23.66 4.31 8.68
C PHE A 187 -23.14 3.63 9.95
N GLY A 188 -21.83 3.58 10.15
CA GLY A 188 -21.20 2.99 11.32
C GLY A 188 -21.57 3.68 12.63
N ILE A 189 -21.63 5.02 12.63
CA ILE A 189 -21.92 5.81 13.84
C ILE A 189 -23.42 5.91 14.13
N ARG A 190 -24.26 6.20 13.13
CA ARG A 190 -25.69 6.46 13.37
C ARG A 190 -26.57 5.22 13.33
N PHE A 191 -26.29 4.29 12.41
CA PHE A 191 -27.13 3.11 12.22
C PHE A 191 -26.61 1.91 12.99
N LEU A 192 -25.32 1.58 12.84
CA LEU A 192 -24.72 0.45 13.57
C LEU A 192 -24.32 0.79 15.00
N GLN A 193 -24.27 2.10 15.34
CA GLN A 193 -23.93 2.59 16.68
C GLN A 193 -22.64 1.95 17.21
N ILE A 194 -21.60 1.87 16.37
CA ILE A 194 -20.30 1.36 16.78
C ILE A 194 -19.66 2.40 17.70
N GLY A 195 -19.38 2.01 18.95
CA GLY A 195 -18.87 2.93 19.97
C GLY A 195 -17.48 3.50 19.67
N SER A 196 -16.64 2.76 18.93
CA SER A 196 -15.33 3.25 18.50
C SER A 196 -15.43 3.99 17.17
N ARG A 197 -15.30 5.32 17.23
CA ARG A 197 -15.23 6.15 16.01
C ARG A 197 -13.99 5.83 15.19
N SER A 198 -12.84 5.57 15.83
CA SER A 198 -11.57 5.30 15.15
C SER A 198 -11.64 4.01 14.35
N LEU A 199 -12.28 2.98 14.91
CA LEU A 199 -12.54 1.73 14.17
C LEU A 199 -13.38 1.99 12.92
N VAL A 200 -14.47 2.75 13.03
CA VAL A 200 -15.37 3.03 11.90
C VAL A 200 -14.65 3.75 10.77
N ILE A 201 -13.87 4.81 11.08
CA ILE A 201 -13.16 5.56 10.03
C ILE A 201 -12.02 4.74 9.41
N VAL A 202 -11.34 3.90 10.20
CA VAL A 202 -10.28 3.01 9.68
C VAL A 202 -10.86 1.94 8.77
N ILE A 203 -11.99 1.34 9.12
CA ILE A 203 -12.72 0.42 8.24
C ILE A 203 -13.16 1.15 6.97
N ALA A 204 -13.76 2.34 7.10
CA ALA A 204 -14.21 3.13 5.96
C ALA A 204 -13.07 3.46 5.00
N ALA A 205 -11.92 3.88 5.52
CA ALA A 205 -10.73 4.17 4.71
C ALA A 205 -10.12 2.93 4.07
N ALA A 206 -10.11 1.79 4.78
CA ALA A 206 -9.65 0.52 4.23
C ALA A 206 -10.48 0.12 3.00
N THR A 207 -11.80 0.17 3.12
CA THR A 207 -12.78 -0.26 2.10
C THR A 207 -12.88 0.67 0.88
N SER A 208 -12.48 1.94 1.00
CA SER A 208 -12.76 2.98 -0.01
C SER A 208 -11.54 3.50 -0.77
N VAL A 209 -10.33 3.17 -0.32
CA VAL A 209 -9.09 3.67 -0.90
C VAL A 209 -8.26 2.49 -1.39
N CYS A 210 -7.30 1.99 -0.62
CA CYS A 210 -6.33 1.00 -1.06
C CYS A 210 -6.14 -0.13 -0.05
N GLY A 211 -7.16 -0.39 0.76
CA GLY A 211 -7.09 -1.39 1.81
C GLY A 211 -6.09 -1.02 2.88
N VAL A 212 -4.99 -1.76 2.88
CA VAL A 212 -4.03 -1.79 3.97
C VAL A 212 -3.33 -0.45 4.18
N SER A 213 -2.79 0.17 3.13
CA SER A 213 -2.04 1.44 3.29
C SER A 213 -2.92 2.59 3.75
N ALA A 214 -4.19 2.61 3.34
CA ALA A 214 -5.16 3.61 3.79
C ALA A 214 -5.59 3.36 5.23
N ALA A 215 -5.87 2.10 5.60
CA ALA A 215 -6.16 1.72 6.98
C ALA A 215 -5.03 2.18 7.92
N ILE A 216 -3.78 1.98 7.50
CA ILE A 216 -2.59 2.43 8.23
C ILE A 216 -2.57 3.95 8.38
N ALA A 217 -2.66 4.70 7.27
CA ALA A 217 -2.52 6.15 7.28
C ALA A 217 -3.62 6.80 8.11
N VAL A 218 -4.85 6.31 7.96
CA VAL A 218 -6.03 6.78 8.71
C VAL A 218 -6.00 6.32 10.17
N ALA A 219 -5.50 5.12 10.48
CA ALA A 219 -5.31 4.69 11.87
C ALA A 219 -4.31 5.60 12.60
N ALA A 220 -3.21 5.95 11.95
CA ALA A 220 -2.24 6.89 12.51
C ALA A 220 -2.82 8.31 12.64
N ALA A 221 -3.61 8.77 11.66
CA ALA A 221 -4.29 10.07 11.69
C ALA A 221 -5.37 10.17 12.78
N ALA A 222 -6.15 9.11 12.98
CA ALA A 222 -7.25 9.02 13.94
C ALA A 222 -6.83 8.43 15.29
N ARG A 223 -5.53 8.21 15.53
CA ARG A 223 -4.96 7.57 16.74
C ARG A 223 -5.67 6.27 17.12
N ALA A 224 -5.99 5.46 16.11
CA ALA A 224 -6.71 4.20 16.29
C ALA A 224 -5.86 3.18 17.05
N ARG A 225 -6.53 2.29 17.78
CA ARG A 225 -5.85 1.24 18.54
C ARG A 225 -5.28 0.19 17.59
N LYS A 226 -4.16 -0.44 17.95
CA LYS A 226 -3.50 -1.48 17.14
C LYS A 226 -4.48 -2.61 16.75
N GLN A 227 -5.36 -3.00 17.65
CA GLN A 227 -6.38 -4.03 17.42
C GLN A 227 -7.43 -3.62 16.38
N GLU A 228 -7.78 -2.33 16.32
CA GLU A 228 -8.73 -1.79 15.33
C GLU A 228 -8.11 -1.81 13.93
N LEU A 229 -6.83 -1.45 13.83
CA LEU A 229 -6.06 -1.56 12.59
C LEU A 229 -5.95 -3.04 12.16
N THR A 230 -5.60 -3.95 13.07
CA THR A 230 -5.54 -5.41 12.79
C THR A 230 -6.89 -5.92 12.27
N LEU A 231 -8.00 -5.50 12.88
CA LEU A 231 -9.34 -5.91 12.46
C LEU A 231 -9.66 -5.42 11.04
N ALA A 232 -9.45 -4.12 10.77
CA ALA A 232 -9.74 -3.52 9.48
C ALA A 232 -8.88 -4.11 8.35
N VAL A 233 -7.57 -4.29 8.60
CA VAL A 233 -6.64 -4.90 7.64
C VAL A 233 -7.00 -6.36 7.38
N GLY A 234 -7.34 -7.12 8.44
CA GLY A 234 -7.75 -8.51 8.30
C GLY A 234 -9.00 -8.67 7.43
N MET A 235 -10.03 -7.84 7.66
CA MET A 235 -11.23 -7.84 6.82
C MET A 235 -10.90 -7.44 5.37
N SER A 236 -10.11 -6.38 5.19
CA SER A 236 -9.74 -5.89 3.85
C SER A 236 -9.01 -6.95 3.02
N LEU A 237 -8.07 -7.68 3.62
CA LEU A 237 -7.32 -8.72 2.92
C LEU A 237 -8.20 -9.91 2.50
N ILE A 238 -9.13 -10.34 3.35
CA ILE A 238 -10.07 -11.43 3.03
C ILE A 238 -10.95 -11.04 1.83
N PHE A 239 -11.52 -9.84 1.86
CA PHE A 239 -12.39 -9.37 0.76
C PHE A 239 -11.60 -9.07 -0.51
N THR A 240 -10.37 -8.58 -0.40
CA THR A 240 -9.47 -8.38 -1.55
C THR A 240 -9.27 -9.67 -2.33
N VAL A 241 -8.94 -10.76 -1.64
CA VAL A 241 -8.72 -12.06 -2.28
C VAL A 241 -10.01 -12.57 -2.93
N ALA A 242 -11.14 -12.44 -2.25
CA ALA A 242 -12.43 -12.82 -2.82
C ALA A 242 -12.73 -12.02 -4.09
N MET A 243 -12.54 -10.70 -4.08
CA MET A 243 -12.85 -9.83 -5.22
C MET A 243 -11.88 -9.99 -6.39
N MET A 244 -10.60 -10.22 -6.10
CA MET A 244 -9.58 -10.51 -7.12
C MET A 244 -10.02 -11.64 -8.05
N ILE A 245 -10.71 -12.64 -7.50
CA ILE A 245 -11.23 -13.78 -8.25
C ILE A 245 -12.63 -13.46 -8.77
N LEU A 246 -13.56 -13.08 -7.89
CA LEU A 246 -14.98 -13.00 -8.25
C LEU A 246 -15.30 -11.89 -9.27
N MET A 247 -14.63 -10.74 -9.20
CA MET A 247 -14.93 -9.61 -10.09
C MET A 247 -14.60 -9.89 -11.56
N PRO A 248 -13.37 -10.31 -11.94
CA PRO A 248 -13.07 -10.60 -13.35
C PRO A 248 -13.93 -11.75 -13.91
N LEU A 249 -14.27 -12.76 -13.09
CA LEU A 249 -15.23 -13.79 -13.50
C LEU A 249 -16.63 -13.21 -13.76
N GLY A 250 -17.12 -12.35 -12.87
CA GLY A 250 -18.41 -11.67 -13.04
C GLY A 250 -18.45 -10.79 -14.29
N ILE A 251 -17.38 -10.05 -14.55
CA ILE A 251 -17.24 -9.20 -15.74
C ILE A 251 -17.31 -10.05 -17.01
N ARG A 252 -16.51 -11.12 -17.11
CA ARG A 252 -16.54 -12.06 -18.25
C ARG A 252 -17.90 -12.70 -18.45
N TRP A 253 -18.54 -13.14 -17.37
CA TRP A 253 -19.85 -13.79 -17.44
C TRP A 253 -20.96 -12.84 -17.88
N SER A 254 -20.92 -11.58 -17.45
CA SER A 254 -21.89 -10.55 -17.85
C SER A 254 -21.72 -10.03 -19.28
N GLY A 255 -20.62 -10.36 -19.96
CA GLY A 255 -20.28 -9.78 -21.27
C GLY A 255 -19.98 -8.29 -21.22
N MET A 256 -19.62 -7.76 -20.05
CA MET A 256 -19.31 -6.35 -19.85
C MET A 256 -18.04 -5.95 -20.61
N ASP A 257 -18.03 -4.71 -21.10
CA ASP A 257 -16.86 -4.10 -21.73
C ASP A 257 -15.62 -4.20 -20.82
N PRO A 258 -14.50 -4.78 -21.30
CA PRO A 258 -13.30 -5.00 -20.48
C PRO A 258 -12.66 -3.72 -19.94
N VAL A 259 -12.80 -2.57 -20.63
CA VAL A 259 -12.24 -1.29 -20.19
C VAL A 259 -13.03 -0.74 -19.01
N VAL A 260 -14.37 -0.79 -19.07
CA VAL A 260 -15.24 -0.44 -17.94
C VAL A 260 -15.02 -1.42 -16.78
N GLY A 261 -14.93 -2.71 -17.07
CA GLY A 261 -14.64 -3.75 -16.08
C GLY A 261 -13.29 -3.55 -15.39
N ALA A 262 -12.26 -3.17 -16.13
CA ALA A 262 -10.94 -2.86 -15.61
C ALA A 262 -10.95 -1.65 -14.66
N ALA A 263 -11.61 -0.56 -15.07
CA ALA A 263 -11.76 0.62 -14.21
C ALA A 263 -12.55 0.29 -12.94
N TRP A 264 -13.56 -0.58 -13.05
CA TRP A 264 -14.32 -1.07 -11.90
C TRP A 264 -13.46 -1.89 -10.93
N ILE A 265 -12.65 -2.83 -11.42
CA ILE A 265 -11.67 -3.57 -10.60
C ILE A 265 -10.69 -2.61 -9.94
N GLY A 266 -10.13 -1.67 -10.72
CA GLY A 266 -9.15 -0.69 -10.25
C GLY A 266 -9.66 0.20 -9.12
N GLY A 267 -10.94 0.57 -9.13
CA GLY A 267 -11.54 1.41 -8.09
C GLY A 267 -12.05 0.66 -6.85
N THR A 268 -12.18 -0.68 -6.91
CA THR A 268 -12.83 -1.48 -5.84
C THR A 268 -11.92 -2.47 -5.14
N VAL A 269 -10.95 -3.06 -5.83
CA VAL A 269 -10.09 -4.10 -5.23
C VAL A 269 -9.01 -3.43 -4.38
N ASP A 270 -8.96 -3.81 -3.10
CA ASP A 270 -8.23 -3.12 -2.05
C ASP A 270 -6.74 -3.51 -1.93
N ALA A 271 -6.12 -3.95 -3.03
CA ALA A 271 -4.67 -4.13 -3.11
C ALA A 271 -4.16 -4.01 -4.54
N THR A 272 -3.12 -3.21 -4.77
CA THR A 272 -2.56 -2.97 -6.11
C THR A 272 -2.15 -4.28 -6.81
N GLY A 273 -1.50 -5.21 -6.10
CA GLY A 273 -1.10 -6.49 -6.70
C GLY A 273 -2.30 -7.36 -7.09
N ALA A 274 -3.38 -7.34 -6.30
CA ALA A 274 -4.61 -8.06 -6.60
C ALA A 274 -5.38 -7.40 -7.76
N VAL A 275 -5.37 -6.07 -7.85
CA VAL A 275 -5.94 -5.32 -8.98
C VAL A 275 -5.27 -5.71 -10.30
N VAL A 276 -3.93 -5.70 -10.32
CA VAL A 276 -3.14 -6.06 -11.51
C VAL A 276 -3.42 -7.52 -11.89
N ALA A 277 -3.38 -8.44 -10.91
CA ALA A 277 -3.69 -9.84 -11.16
C ALA A 277 -5.12 -10.07 -11.69
N ALA A 278 -6.11 -9.37 -11.14
CA ALA A 278 -7.50 -9.44 -11.59
C ALA A 278 -7.70 -8.82 -12.97
N GLY A 279 -7.02 -7.70 -13.26
CA GLY A 279 -7.03 -7.04 -14.56
C GLY A 279 -6.39 -7.91 -15.65
N ALA A 280 -5.29 -8.61 -15.33
CA ALA A 280 -4.62 -9.54 -16.23
C ALA A 280 -5.54 -10.68 -16.71
N ILE A 281 -6.50 -11.11 -15.88
CA ILE A 281 -7.53 -12.11 -16.27
C ILE A 281 -8.43 -11.56 -17.39
N LEU A 282 -8.63 -10.25 -17.48
CA LEU A 282 -9.44 -9.60 -18.52
C LEU A 282 -8.63 -9.24 -19.77
N GLY A 283 -7.30 -9.19 -19.70
CA GLY A 283 -6.39 -8.90 -20.80
C GLY A 283 -5.41 -7.78 -20.49
N GLU A 284 -4.37 -7.63 -21.32
CA GLU A 284 -3.25 -6.70 -21.09
C GLU A 284 -3.69 -5.23 -20.99
N GLN A 285 -4.57 -4.79 -21.89
CA GLN A 285 -5.10 -3.42 -21.83
C GLN A 285 -5.93 -3.18 -20.55
N ALA A 286 -6.71 -4.17 -20.13
CA ALA A 286 -7.51 -4.11 -18.90
C ALA A 286 -6.62 -4.08 -17.65
N GLU A 287 -5.54 -4.85 -17.62
CA GLU A 287 -4.53 -4.80 -16.57
C GLU A 287 -3.96 -3.40 -16.38
N GLN A 288 -3.52 -2.77 -17.47
CA GLN A 288 -2.94 -1.42 -17.44
C GLN A 288 -3.95 -0.39 -16.92
N ILE A 289 -5.19 -0.43 -17.41
CA ILE A 289 -6.25 0.50 -16.99
C ILE A 289 -6.58 0.30 -15.51
N ALA A 290 -6.74 -0.94 -15.06
CA ALA A 290 -7.03 -1.25 -13.66
C ALA A 290 -5.90 -0.75 -12.75
N ALA A 291 -4.64 -0.99 -13.14
CA ALA A 291 -3.46 -0.51 -12.43
C ALA A 291 -3.44 1.02 -12.32
N VAL A 292 -3.67 1.73 -13.43
CA VAL A 292 -3.68 3.19 -13.49
C VAL A 292 -4.78 3.77 -12.59
N VAL A 293 -6.01 3.28 -12.69
CA VAL A 293 -7.12 3.75 -11.83
C VAL A 293 -6.78 3.54 -10.35
N LYS A 294 -6.17 2.39 -10.00
CA LYS A 294 -5.77 2.13 -8.62
C LYS A 294 -4.63 3.04 -8.17
N MET A 295 -3.64 3.29 -9.01
CA MET A 295 -2.55 4.21 -8.69
C MET A 295 -3.08 5.61 -8.39
N ILE A 296 -4.04 6.12 -9.18
CA ILE A 296 -4.70 7.40 -8.91
C ILE A 296 -5.37 7.37 -7.53
N GLN A 297 -6.11 6.31 -7.21
CA GLN A 297 -6.74 6.16 -5.89
C GLN A 297 -5.71 6.11 -4.75
N ASN A 298 -4.55 5.49 -4.96
CA ASN A 298 -3.46 5.46 -3.98
C ASN A 298 -2.89 6.86 -3.70
N THR A 299 -2.89 7.77 -4.68
CA THR A 299 -2.42 9.15 -4.46
C THR A 299 -3.31 9.94 -3.47
N LEU A 300 -4.58 9.53 -3.32
CA LEU A 300 -5.52 10.17 -2.38
C LEU A 300 -5.23 9.86 -0.91
N ILE A 301 -4.42 8.85 -0.59
CA ILE A 301 -4.15 8.42 0.79
C ILE A 301 -3.66 9.60 1.64
N GLY A 302 -2.75 10.41 1.09
CA GLY A 302 -2.19 11.57 1.77
C GLY A 302 -3.25 12.60 2.14
N LEU A 303 -4.09 12.95 1.15
CA LEU A 303 -5.18 13.90 1.34
C LEU A 303 -6.21 13.37 2.34
N VAL A 304 -6.62 12.11 2.21
CA VAL A 304 -7.57 11.47 3.13
C VAL A 304 -7.02 11.44 4.55
N ALA A 305 -5.77 11.02 4.75
CA ALA A 305 -5.14 10.99 6.08
C ALA A 305 -5.06 12.39 6.70
N PHE A 306 -4.71 13.41 5.92
CA PHE A 306 -4.69 14.80 6.38
C PHE A 306 -6.10 15.28 6.77
N LEU A 307 -7.11 15.08 5.92
CA LEU A 307 -8.49 15.48 6.18
C LEU A 307 -9.06 14.75 7.41
N VAL A 308 -8.77 13.46 7.57
CA VAL A 308 -9.16 12.71 8.76
C VAL A 308 -8.47 13.26 10.01
N ALA A 309 -7.17 13.55 9.97
CA ALA A 309 -6.47 14.13 11.12
C ALA A 309 -7.08 15.48 11.53
N VAL A 310 -7.35 16.36 10.56
CA VAL A 310 -8.02 17.64 10.81
C VAL A 310 -9.42 17.43 11.39
N PHE A 311 -10.22 16.54 10.80
CA PHE A 311 -11.55 16.20 11.32
C PHE A 311 -11.50 15.63 12.74
N TRP A 312 -10.51 14.77 13.03
CA TRP A 312 -10.34 14.16 14.35
C TRP A 312 -10.10 15.21 15.43
N VAL A 313 -9.14 16.10 15.17
CA VAL A 313 -8.74 17.16 16.09
C VAL A 313 -9.85 18.19 16.27
N THR A 314 -10.57 18.53 15.20
CA THR A 314 -11.55 19.64 15.24
C THR A 314 -12.96 19.22 15.61
N ARG A 315 -13.35 17.95 15.43
CA ARG A 315 -14.74 17.49 15.64
C ARG A 315 -14.86 16.30 16.58
N VAL A 316 -13.89 15.39 16.60
CA VAL A 316 -13.99 14.15 17.39
C VAL A 316 -13.43 14.33 18.80
N GLU A 317 -12.27 14.96 18.91
CA GLU A 317 -11.56 15.23 20.18
C GLU A 317 -11.77 16.67 20.69
N ALA A 318 -12.71 17.42 20.09
CA ALA A 318 -13.05 18.76 20.54
C ALA A 318 -13.65 18.68 21.96
N THR A 319 -12.92 19.21 22.93
CA THR A 319 -13.23 19.15 24.36
C THR A 319 -14.11 20.31 24.84
N ASP A 320 -14.24 21.39 24.05
CA ASP A 320 -15.00 22.60 24.41
C ASP A 320 -15.78 23.19 23.22
N GLU A 321 -16.80 24.01 23.51
CA GLU A 321 -17.58 24.80 22.54
C GLU A 321 -16.77 25.89 21.82
N ARG A 322 -15.50 26.11 22.21
CA ARG A 322 -14.58 27.03 21.52
C ARG A 322 -13.89 26.32 20.36
N LYS A 323 -13.88 26.97 19.19
CA LYS A 323 -13.09 26.53 18.04
C LYS A 323 -11.62 26.40 18.49
N PRO A 324 -10.95 25.24 18.30
CA PRO A 324 -9.57 25.08 18.70
C PRO A 324 -8.70 26.11 17.99
N GLU A 325 -7.84 26.81 18.73
CA GLU A 325 -6.88 27.74 18.14
C GLU A 325 -5.96 27.00 17.16
N ALA A 326 -5.48 27.69 16.13
CA ALA A 326 -4.58 27.10 15.13
C ALA A 326 -3.32 26.46 15.77
N MET A 327 -2.88 26.98 16.92
CA MET A 327 -1.78 26.42 17.71
C MET A 327 -2.14 25.06 18.34
N GLU A 328 -3.36 24.90 18.84
CA GLU A 328 -3.85 23.64 19.38
C GLU A 328 -4.00 22.58 18.28
N ILE A 329 -4.50 22.99 17.11
CA ILE A 329 -4.57 22.12 15.92
C ILE A 329 -3.17 21.66 15.54
N TRP A 330 -2.20 22.59 15.52
CA TRP A 330 -0.81 22.27 15.24
C TRP A 330 -0.29 21.23 16.24
N HIS A 331 -0.44 21.44 17.55
CA HIS A 331 0.06 20.49 18.56
C HIS A 331 -0.59 19.11 18.48
N ARG A 332 -1.88 19.04 18.13
CA ARG A 332 -2.63 17.77 18.07
C ARG A 332 -2.45 17.03 16.74
N LEU A 333 -2.03 17.69 15.66
CA LEU A 333 -1.81 17.07 14.34
C LEU A 333 -0.57 16.15 14.38
N PRO A 334 -0.68 14.86 13.99
CA PRO A 334 0.45 13.95 13.97
C PRO A 334 1.58 14.47 13.07
N LYS A 335 2.79 14.62 13.63
CA LYS A 335 3.87 15.37 12.94
C LYS A 335 4.43 14.63 11.74
N PHE A 336 4.28 13.31 11.68
CA PHE A 336 4.64 12.52 10.51
C PHE A 336 3.85 12.93 9.25
N ILE A 337 2.64 13.48 9.38
CA ILE A 337 1.84 13.97 8.25
C ILE A 337 2.53 15.15 7.58
N ILE A 338 3.22 16.00 8.35
CA ILE A 338 4.01 17.10 7.80
C ILE A 338 5.18 16.53 6.99
N GLY A 339 5.83 15.48 7.48
CA GLY A 339 6.85 14.75 6.73
C GLY A 339 6.30 14.16 5.44
N PHE A 340 5.13 13.52 5.48
CA PHE A 340 4.45 12.98 4.30
C PHE A 340 4.22 14.06 3.24
N VAL A 341 3.58 15.18 3.62
CA VAL A 341 3.28 16.28 2.69
C VAL A 341 4.56 16.92 2.20
N GLY A 342 5.54 17.13 3.08
CA GLY A 342 6.86 17.65 2.72
C GLY A 342 7.59 16.78 1.71
N ALA A 343 7.57 15.45 1.88
CA ALA A 343 8.16 14.50 0.93
C ALA A 343 7.45 14.56 -0.43
N SER A 344 6.12 14.59 -0.45
CA SER A 344 5.32 14.71 -1.68
C SER A 344 5.64 16.01 -2.44
N LEU A 345 5.70 17.15 -1.74
CA LEU A 345 6.04 18.44 -2.35
C LEU A 345 7.49 18.47 -2.84
N LEU A 346 8.43 17.95 -2.05
CA LEU A 346 9.84 17.89 -2.40
C LEU A 346 10.05 17.06 -3.68
N PHE A 347 9.48 15.86 -3.74
CA PHE A 347 9.62 14.99 -4.91
C PHE A 347 8.92 15.58 -6.13
N SER A 348 7.72 16.14 -5.96
CA SER A 348 6.93 16.69 -7.07
C SER A 348 7.52 17.96 -7.67
N PHE A 349 7.92 18.92 -6.84
CA PHE A 349 8.23 20.28 -7.29
C PHE A 349 9.72 20.62 -7.27
N VAL A 350 10.56 19.84 -6.58
CA VAL A 350 12.00 20.08 -6.51
C VAL A 350 12.77 18.97 -7.19
N LEU A 351 12.62 17.71 -6.76
CA LEU A 351 13.43 16.62 -7.28
C LEU A 351 13.04 16.22 -8.71
N THR A 352 11.75 16.16 -9.05
CA THR A 352 11.33 15.81 -10.42
C THR A 352 11.85 16.80 -11.46
N PRO A 353 11.74 18.14 -11.27
CA PRO A 353 12.32 19.09 -12.22
C PRO A 353 13.85 19.11 -12.25
N THR A 354 14.53 18.82 -11.12
CA THR A 354 16.00 18.94 -11.03
C THR A 354 16.76 17.68 -11.42
N LEU A 355 16.24 16.50 -11.07
CA LEU A 355 16.88 15.20 -11.32
C LEU A 355 16.33 14.50 -12.56
N GLY A 356 15.16 14.92 -13.06
CA GLY A 356 14.45 14.28 -14.17
C GLY A 356 13.58 13.10 -13.73
N GLU A 357 12.56 12.79 -14.53
CA GLU A 357 11.53 11.78 -14.23
C GLU A 357 12.14 10.38 -14.02
N THR A 358 13.11 9.98 -14.86
CA THR A 358 13.73 8.65 -14.78
C THR A 358 14.46 8.42 -13.46
N ARG A 359 15.30 9.37 -13.04
CA ARG A 359 16.06 9.25 -11.78
C ARG A 359 15.16 9.32 -10.55
N VAL A 360 14.07 10.09 -10.63
CA VAL A 360 13.05 10.09 -9.58
C VAL A 360 12.34 8.75 -9.50
N ALA A 361 11.95 8.15 -10.62
CA ALA A 361 11.34 6.81 -10.62
C ALA A 361 12.25 5.76 -9.97
N GLU A 362 13.54 5.72 -10.33
CA GLU A 362 14.53 4.83 -9.69
C GLU A 362 14.67 5.08 -8.18
N THR A 363 14.65 6.35 -7.78
CA THR A 363 14.70 6.74 -6.36
C THR A 363 13.45 6.24 -5.63
N LEU A 364 12.28 6.38 -6.24
CA LEU A 364 11.01 5.96 -5.66
C LEU A 364 10.94 4.45 -5.47
N ASP A 365 11.40 3.68 -6.45
CA ASP A 365 11.45 2.21 -6.35
C ASP A 365 12.27 1.76 -5.13
N LEU A 366 13.47 2.33 -4.94
CA LEU A 366 14.30 2.02 -3.78
C LEU A 366 13.65 2.46 -2.46
N THR A 367 13.03 3.64 -2.42
CA THR A 367 12.32 4.07 -1.20
C THR A 367 11.08 3.23 -0.89
N SER A 368 10.41 2.72 -1.92
CA SER A 368 9.25 1.82 -1.83
C SER A 368 9.66 0.46 -1.24
N ASP A 369 10.82 -0.07 -1.63
CA ASP A 369 11.37 -1.29 -1.04
C ASP A 369 11.70 -1.12 0.45
N VAL A 370 12.36 -0.02 0.84
CA VAL A 370 12.61 0.29 2.27
C VAL A 370 11.29 0.44 3.04
N ARG A 371 10.31 1.13 2.45
CA ARG A 371 8.98 1.27 3.02
C ARG A 371 8.31 -0.08 3.23
N GLY A 372 8.42 -0.99 2.27
CA GLY A 372 7.90 -2.36 2.38
C GLY A 372 8.43 -3.08 3.62
N TRP A 373 9.75 -3.02 3.84
CA TRP A 373 10.37 -3.58 5.05
C TRP A 373 9.88 -2.92 6.34
N LEU A 374 9.78 -1.59 6.37
CA LEU A 374 9.24 -0.86 7.53
C LEU A 374 7.80 -1.25 7.83
N PHE A 375 6.94 -1.35 6.82
CA PHE A 375 5.56 -1.82 6.99
C PHE A 375 5.52 -3.28 7.45
N CYS A 376 6.36 -4.16 6.91
CA CYS A 376 6.45 -5.55 7.35
C CYS A 376 6.82 -5.64 8.83
N LEU A 377 7.85 -4.91 9.28
CA LEU A 377 8.23 -4.82 10.70
C LEU A 377 7.11 -4.27 11.57
N ALA A 378 6.40 -3.24 11.09
CA ALA A 378 5.25 -2.68 11.79
C ALA A 378 4.15 -3.73 11.96
N PHE A 379 3.82 -4.48 10.91
CA PHE A 379 2.78 -5.51 10.93
C PHE A 379 3.13 -6.71 11.80
N VAL A 380 4.37 -7.18 11.75
CA VAL A 380 4.82 -8.22 12.69
C VAL A 380 4.69 -7.71 14.12
N SER A 381 5.11 -6.46 14.38
CA SER A 381 4.99 -5.86 15.71
C SER A 381 3.54 -5.76 16.18
N ILE A 382 2.65 -5.25 15.33
CA ILE A 382 1.21 -5.16 15.60
C ILE A 382 0.61 -6.54 15.88
N GLY A 383 0.96 -7.56 15.08
CA GLY A 383 0.51 -8.93 15.29
C GLY A 383 0.97 -9.47 16.64
N LEU A 384 2.24 -9.27 16.99
CA LEU A 384 2.83 -9.67 18.28
C LEU A 384 2.20 -8.95 19.48
N GLU A 385 1.63 -7.77 19.28
CA GLU A 385 0.94 -7.01 20.33
C GLU A 385 -0.58 -7.25 20.34
N SER A 386 -1.11 -7.99 19.36
CA SER A 386 -2.55 -8.23 19.21
C SER A 386 -3.01 -9.47 19.97
N SER A 387 -4.07 -9.32 20.75
CA SER A 387 -4.79 -10.43 21.39
C SER A 387 -6.03 -10.81 20.59
N LEU A 388 -6.17 -12.08 20.22
CA LEU A 388 -7.39 -12.63 19.60
C LEU A 388 -8.61 -12.48 20.51
N ARG A 389 -8.42 -12.55 21.84
CA ARG A 389 -9.50 -12.32 22.81
C ARG A 389 -9.99 -10.88 22.75
N ASP A 390 -9.07 -9.92 22.62
CA ASP A 390 -9.44 -8.51 22.48
C ASP A 390 -10.06 -8.23 21.11
N LEU A 391 -9.53 -8.85 20.06
CA LEU A 391 -10.10 -8.76 18.72
C LEU A 391 -11.54 -9.30 18.69
N ALA A 392 -11.76 -10.49 19.26
CA ALA A 392 -13.09 -11.08 19.39
C ALA A 392 -14.04 -10.19 20.21
N ARG A 393 -13.55 -9.49 21.24
CA ARG A 393 -14.34 -8.50 22.00
C ARG A 393 -14.75 -7.30 21.14
N HIS A 394 -13.88 -6.82 20.24
CA HIS A 394 -14.21 -5.73 19.32
C HIS A 394 -15.14 -6.16 18.19
N THR A 395 -15.11 -7.44 17.83
CA THR A 395 -16.02 -8.05 16.85
C THR A 395 -17.32 -8.55 17.51
N SER A 396 -17.43 -8.52 18.84
CA SER A 396 -18.61 -9.00 19.56
C SER A 396 -19.84 -8.16 19.18
N GLY A 397 -20.85 -8.84 18.59
CA GLY A 397 -22.03 -8.20 17.98
C GLY A 397 -21.98 -8.00 16.46
N GLY A 398 -20.90 -8.39 15.77
CA GLY A 398 -20.84 -8.46 14.29
C GLY A 398 -20.89 -7.13 13.54
N ARG A 399 -21.09 -6.00 14.24
CA ARG A 399 -21.25 -4.66 13.67
C ARG A 399 -20.07 -4.22 12.78
N PRO A 400 -18.79 -4.45 13.15
CA PRO A 400 -17.67 -4.09 12.26
C PRO A 400 -17.68 -4.85 10.94
N ILE A 401 -18.08 -6.13 10.97
CA ILE A 401 -18.21 -6.96 9.77
C ILE A 401 -19.38 -6.45 8.91
N GLN A 402 -20.53 -6.14 9.53
CA GLN A 402 -21.67 -5.55 8.83
C GLN A 402 -21.32 -4.22 8.18
N LEU A 403 -20.54 -3.36 8.86
CA LEU A 403 -20.04 -2.12 8.31
C LEU A 403 -19.18 -2.38 7.07
N TYR A 404 -18.20 -3.29 7.17
CA TYR A 404 -17.31 -3.62 6.06
C TYR A 404 -18.12 -4.18 4.87
N VAL A 405 -18.98 -5.17 5.10
CA VAL A 405 -19.79 -5.80 4.03
C VAL A 405 -20.71 -4.79 3.34
N THR A 406 -21.44 -3.98 4.11
CA THR A 406 -22.38 -2.99 3.57
C THR A 406 -21.64 -1.87 2.84
N GLY A 407 -20.55 -1.39 3.44
CA GLY A 407 -19.70 -0.38 2.82
C GLY A 407 -19.04 -0.86 1.54
N GLN A 408 -18.55 -2.10 1.53
CA GLN A 408 -17.94 -2.70 0.36
C GLN A 408 -18.97 -2.94 -0.74
N ALA A 409 -20.18 -3.41 -0.41
CA ALA A 409 -21.26 -3.55 -1.39
C ALA A 409 -21.64 -2.19 -2.00
N PHE A 410 -21.76 -1.15 -1.17
CA PHE A 410 -21.99 0.22 -1.64
C PHE A 410 -20.84 0.71 -2.53
N ASN A 411 -19.59 0.48 -2.14
CA ASN A 411 -18.41 0.84 -2.92
C ASN A 411 -18.42 0.14 -4.30
N VAL A 412 -18.71 -1.16 -4.33
CA VAL A 412 -18.77 -1.95 -5.56
C VAL A 412 -19.82 -1.39 -6.52
N VAL A 413 -21.04 -1.09 -6.03
CA VAL A 413 -22.12 -0.54 -6.86
C VAL A 413 -21.80 0.88 -7.34
N LEU A 414 -21.34 1.75 -6.43
CA LEU A 414 -21.02 3.13 -6.76
C LEU A 414 -19.87 3.22 -7.75
N THR A 415 -18.82 2.40 -7.57
CA THR A 415 -17.68 2.37 -8.47
C THR A 415 -18.08 1.84 -9.84
N LEU A 416 -18.96 0.84 -9.92
CA LEU A 416 -19.47 0.37 -11.22
C LEU A 416 -20.19 1.51 -11.96
N ALA A 417 -21.06 2.24 -11.28
CA ALA A 417 -21.76 3.39 -11.87
C ALA A 417 -20.77 4.48 -12.33
N ALA A 418 -19.79 4.82 -11.50
CA ALA A 418 -18.76 5.80 -11.84
C ALA A 418 -17.88 5.35 -13.01
N ALA A 419 -17.44 4.09 -13.01
CA ALA A 419 -16.63 3.51 -14.09
C ALA A 419 -17.42 3.46 -15.40
N TRP A 420 -18.70 3.10 -15.36
CA TRP A 420 -19.56 3.09 -16.54
C TRP A 420 -19.76 4.50 -17.12
N LEU A 421 -19.99 5.51 -16.27
CA LEU A 421 -20.10 6.90 -16.70
C LEU A 421 -18.77 7.44 -17.28
N ALA A 422 -17.65 7.11 -16.65
CA ALA A 422 -16.36 7.67 -16.99
C ALA A 422 -15.68 6.98 -18.18
N PHE A 423 -15.75 5.65 -18.25
CA PHE A 423 -15.05 4.84 -19.26
C PHE A 423 -15.99 4.27 -20.33
N GLY A 424 -17.32 4.35 -20.14
CA GLY A 424 -18.31 3.86 -21.11
C GLY A 424 -18.54 4.76 -22.33
N GLY A 425 -17.94 5.96 -22.37
CA GLY A 425 -18.11 6.93 -23.46
C GLY A 425 -19.18 8.00 -23.19
N ILE A 426 -19.64 8.17 -21.94
CA ILE A 426 -20.73 9.08 -21.59
C ILE A 426 -20.21 10.44 -21.13
N LEU A 427 -19.33 10.45 -20.12
CA LEU A 427 -18.74 11.68 -19.58
C LEU A 427 -17.40 12.04 -20.24
N PHE A 428 -16.66 11.03 -20.70
CA PHE A 428 -15.38 11.17 -21.38
C PHE A 428 -15.36 10.29 -22.63
N GLU A 429 -14.51 10.63 -23.58
CA GLU A 429 -14.26 9.80 -24.76
C GLU A 429 -13.69 8.44 -24.34
N ARG A 430 -14.01 7.38 -25.10
CA ARG A 430 -13.55 6.04 -24.76
C ARG A 430 -12.04 5.96 -24.96
N VAL A 431 -11.38 5.33 -23.98
CA VAL A 431 -9.92 5.14 -23.99
C VAL A 431 -9.44 4.33 -25.21
N GLY A 432 -10.31 3.52 -25.84
CA GLY A 432 -10.00 2.82 -27.10
C GLY A 432 -10.02 3.70 -28.37
N ASP A 433 -10.69 4.85 -28.35
CA ASP A 433 -10.77 5.75 -29.52
C ASP A 433 -9.51 6.63 -29.64
N VAL A 434 -8.81 6.87 -28.51
CA VAL A 434 -7.58 7.68 -28.46
C VAL A 434 -6.42 6.96 -29.13
N GLU A 435 -6.29 5.65 -28.99
CA GLU A 435 -5.24 4.86 -29.68
C GLU A 435 -5.52 4.72 -31.18
N THR A 436 -6.80 4.79 -31.57
CA THR A 436 -7.25 4.77 -32.97
C THR A 436 -7.07 6.14 -33.64
N ASN A 437 -7.27 7.24 -32.91
CA ASN A 437 -7.03 8.60 -33.39
C ASN A 437 -5.54 9.02 -33.33
N ALA A 438 -4.79 8.59 -32.32
CA ALA A 438 -3.34 8.84 -32.23
C ALA A 438 -2.54 8.03 -33.26
N ARG A 439 -3.12 6.96 -33.82
CA ARG A 439 -2.55 6.26 -34.99
C ARG A 439 -2.47 7.13 -36.26
N ASN A 440 -3.16 8.27 -36.30
CA ASN A 440 -3.08 9.24 -37.40
C ASN A 440 -2.09 10.40 -37.16
N GLU A 441 -1.43 10.48 -36.00
CA GLU A 441 -0.36 11.44 -35.77
C GLU A 441 0.97 10.72 -35.52
N ALA A 442 1.89 10.90 -36.45
CA ALA A 442 3.10 10.11 -36.64
C ALA A 442 4.06 10.09 -35.42
N ARG A 443 4.23 8.90 -34.82
CA ARG A 443 5.54 8.23 -34.54
C ARG A 443 5.33 6.91 -33.80
N PRO A 444 5.81 5.78 -34.37
CA PRO A 444 7.01 5.15 -33.77
C PRO A 444 7.96 4.42 -34.76
N ALA A 445 8.06 4.80 -36.04
CA ALA A 445 9.05 4.19 -36.93
C ALA A 445 10.50 4.65 -36.65
N ALA A 446 10.69 5.92 -36.29
CA ALA A 446 12.02 6.52 -36.13
C ALA A 446 12.77 6.09 -34.84
N VAL A 447 12.07 5.57 -33.83
CA VAL A 447 12.69 5.10 -32.58
C VAL A 447 13.23 3.68 -32.74
N ILE A 448 12.52 2.84 -33.49
CA ILE A 448 12.90 1.46 -33.79
C ILE A 448 14.13 1.44 -34.72
N GLU A 449 14.13 2.24 -35.80
CA GLU A 449 15.29 2.34 -36.70
C GLU A 449 16.54 2.89 -36.00
N ARG A 450 16.38 3.87 -35.10
CA ARG A 450 17.50 4.42 -34.32
C ARG A 450 18.10 3.40 -33.34
N ASN A 451 17.30 2.50 -32.79
CA ASN A 451 17.76 1.48 -31.85
C ASN A 451 18.44 0.31 -32.58
N LEU A 452 17.96 -0.06 -33.77
CA LEU A 452 18.61 -1.05 -34.64
C LEU A 452 19.96 -0.57 -35.18
N ALA A 453 20.08 0.71 -35.55
CA ALA A 453 21.33 1.27 -36.08
C ALA A 453 22.45 1.45 -35.04
N THR A 454 22.13 1.43 -33.74
CA THR A 454 23.09 1.71 -32.65
C THR A 454 23.48 0.48 -31.83
N GLY A 455 22.97 -0.70 -32.15
CA GLY A 455 23.35 -1.97 -31.52
C GLY A 455 23.07 -2.04 -30.01
N ARG A 456 22.17 -1.20 -29.49
CA ARG A 456 21.72 -1.27 -28.09
C ARG A 456 20.56 -2.25 -28.00
N ASP A 457 20.77 -3.30 -27.20
CA ASP A 457 19.73 -4.23 -26.76
C ASP A 457 18.54 -3.43 -26.20
N ALA A 458 17.38 -3.56 -26.84
CA ALA A 458 16.16 -2.82 -26.52
C ALA A 458 15.42 -3.42 -25.32
N THR A 459 16.18 -3.92 -24.35
CA THR A 459 15.69 -4.46 -23.09
C THR A 459 16.19 -3.52 -21.99
N PRO A 460 15.43 -2.47 -21.63
CA PRO A 460 14.44 -2.66 -20.59
C PRO A 460 13.26 -1.66 -20.63
N LEU A 461 12.02 -2.14 -20.68
CA LEU A 461 10.88 -1.53 -20.00
C LEU A 461 9.91 -2.68 -19.69
N PHE A 462 10.17 -3.29 -18.54
CA PHE A 462 9.40 -4.32 -17.83
C PHE A 462 9.46 -5.76 -18.44
N TYR A 463 10.45 -6.53 -17.95
CA TYR A 463 10.59 -8.00 -18.08
C TYR A 463 9.37 -8.77 -17.54
N THR A 464 9.08 -10.03 -17.88
CA THR A 464 9.23 -10.95 -19.04
C THR A 464 8.66 -12.32 -18.58
N GLU A 465 8.34 -13.18 -19.55
CA GLU A 465 8.49 -14.64 -19.52
C GLU A 465 7.65 -15.48 -18.54
N VAL A 466 6.61 -16.11 -19.10
CA VAL A 466 6.31 -17.51 -18.80
C VAL A 466 6.44 -18.30 -20.10
N GLU A 467 7.64 -18.82 -20.39
CA GLU A 467 7.76 -19.97 -21.28
C GLU A 467 7.09 -21.18 -20.60
N GLY A 468 6.25 -21.92 -21.34
CA GLY A 468 5.61 -23.16 -20.87
C GLY A 468 4.16 -23.07 -20.39
N TRP A 469 3.49 -21.91 -20.41
CA TRP A 469 2.06 -21.86 -19.98
C TRP A 469 1.10 -22.58 -20.95
N ARG A 470 1.51 -22.72 -22.22
CA ARG A 470 0.75 -23.47 -23.25
C ARG A 470 0.67 -24.97 -22.98
N ASP A 471 1.55 -25.52 -22.14
CA ASP A 471 1.58 -26.95 -21.82
C ASP A 471 0.52 -27.37 -20.77
N TYR A 472 -0.24 -26.41 -20.22
CA TYR A 472 -1.30 -26.64 -19.23
C TYR A 472 -2.73 -26.56 -19.79
N LEU A 473 -2.88 -26.37 -21.10
CA LEU A 473 -4.18 -26.43 -21.77
C LEU A 473 -4.39 -27.85 -22.32
N PRO A 474 -5.52 -28.53 -22.04
CA PRO A 474 -5.84 -29.78 -22.71
C PRO A 474 -5.89 -29.50 -24.22
N ALA A 475 -5.11 -30.27 -24.98
CA ALA A 475 -4.97 -30.13 -26.43
C ALA A 475 -6.35 -30.18 -27.10
N THR A 476 -6.75 -29.08 -27.75
CA THR A 476 -7.86 -29.07 -28.69
C THR A 476 -7.48 -29.87 -29.93
N PRO A 477 -8.33 -30.79 -30.43
CA PRO A 477 -8.03 -31.61 -31.60
C PRO A 477 -7.80 -30.76 -32.85
N GLU A 478 -6.85 -31.21 -33.67
CA GLU A 478 -6.35 -30.60 -34.91
C GLU A 478 -7.41 -30.30 -35.98
N GLY A 479 -7.13 -29.27 -36.80
CA GLY A 479 -7.24 -29.41 -38.25
C GLY A 479 -8.14 -28.41 -38.99
N THR A 480 -7.54 -27.45 -39.71
CA THR A 480 -7.74 -27.33 -41.17
C THR A 480 -6.64 -26.47 -41.80
N ARG A 481 -5.87 -27.07 -42.71
CA ARG A 481 -4.90 -26.41 -43.60
C ARG A 481 -5.66 -25.53 -44.61
N ALA A 482 -5.26 -24.27 -44.76
CA ALA A 482 -5.63 -23.46 -45.92
C ALA A 482 -4.51 -23.58 -46.96
N ALA A 483 -4.85 -24.16 -48.12
CA ALA A 483 -3.99 -24.22 -49.29
C ALA A 483 -3.93 -22.85 -49.98
N THR A 484 -2.74 -22.43 -50.37
CA THR A 484 -2.50 -21.35 -51.35
C THR A 484 -2.89 -21.81 -52.76
N PRO A 485 -3.60 -21.01 -53.56
CA PRO A 485 -3.66 -21.23 -55.00
C PRO A 485 -2.51 -20.49 -55.69
N SER A 486 -1.79 -21.24 -56.53
CA SER A 486 -0.99 -20.73 -57.63
C SER A 486 -1.90 -20.21 -58.74
N ASP A 487 -1.70 -18.96 -59.16
CA ASP A 487 -1.44 -18.54 -60.55
C ASP A 487 -1.03 -17.06 -60.57
#